data_AF-A0A496QXU5-F1
#
_entry.id   AF-A0A496QXU5-F1
#
_cell.length_a   1.000
_cell.length_b   1.000
_cell.length_c   1.000
_cell.angle_alpha   90.00
_cell.angle_beta   90.00
_cell.angle_gamma   90.00
#
_symmetry.space_group_name_H-M   'P 1'
#
loop_
_entity.id
_entity.type
_entity.pdbx_description
1 polymer ?
#
loop_
_entity_poly.entity_id
_entity_poly.type
_entity_poly.pdbx_seq_one_letter_code
_entity_poly.pdbx_strand_id
1 'polypeptide(L)'
;WISISKNEKAATQCGWGHLWKRIITLVFAIYGILFLVYNTNVLSVINPELSARMAADPELAWGITMKQILPFGFLGLLIASFFAAAMSSADTFATTSSAMFVDFFYRRILAPKKSLKHYLTSARAWSVFSILIAAATTKYVTSISQYIKLTFNLLCFLGIPIYFAVIWRRANRLGMWLSFTFGISAYLTVIVTVMTKQDLGFVEAIKPAFEPAVFWSTGLALIGMFVGTLLGKREDEDKVKRFHVILNTPVGAEQRLVDAGIRLPAMVDAGLVEEGEEQLNVEKMRALYDEDSKDKFFGEDSHIELRHERTLPWYWPGFFRIVGACFALIALTWVVTKALFVWF
;
A
#
# COMPACT_ATOMS: atom_id res chain seq x y z
N TRP A 1 7.31 -8.22 4.88
CA TRP A 1 6.29 -8.95 5.66
C TRP A 1 6.21 -10.43 5.30
N ILE A 2 6.16 -10.82 4.01
CA ILE A 2 6.18 -12.26 3.63
C ILE A 2 7.52 -12.95 3.98
N SER A 3 8.65 -12.23 3.94
CA SER A 3 9.97 -12.76 4.31
C SER A 3 10.24 -12.92 5.81
N ILE A 4 9.27 -12.65 6.70
CA ILE A 4 9.44 -12.71 8.17
C ILE A 4 8.48 -13.72 8.81
N SER A 5 7.54 -14.28 8.04
CA SER A 5 6.59 -15.25 8.58
C SER A 5 7.25 -16.62 8.74
N LYS A 6 6.92 -17.34 9.82
CA LYS A 6 7.41 -18.70 10.07
C LYS A 6 6.82 -19.75 9.12
N ASN A 7 5.62 -19.50 8.60
CA ASN A 7 4.89 -20.38 7.67
C ASN A 7 3.73 -19.63 7.00
N GLU A 8 3.07 -20.27 6.03
CA GLU A 8 1.91 -19.72 5.32
C GLU A 8 0.75 -19.35 6.24
N LYS A 9 0.50 -20.14 7.29
CA LYS A 9 -0.59 -19.88 8.22
C LYS A 9 -0.37 -18.59 9.01
N ALA A 10 0.86 -18.33 9.45
CA ALA A 10 1.21 -17.08 10.11
C ALA A 10 1.22 -15.90 9.12
N ALA A 11 1.62 -16.12 7.86
CA ALA A 11 1.65 -15.06 6.85
C ALA A 11 0.23 -14.56 6.52
N THR A 12 -0.71 -15.50 6.42
CA THR A 12 -2.12 -15.22 6.14
C THR A 12 -2.88 -14.60 7.32
N GLN A 13 -2.32 -14.62 8.54
CA GLN A 13 -2.91 -13.89 9.69
C GLN A 13 -2.94 -12.37 9.47
N CYS A 14 -2.13 -11.83 8.55
CA CYS A 14 -2.26 -10.44 8.11
C CYS A 14 -3.67 -10.10 7.60
N GLY A 15 -4.44 -11.08 7.11
CA GLY A 15 -5.85 -10.93 6.74
C GLY A 15 -6.72 -10.42 7.91
N TRP A 16 -6.48 -10.92 9.13
CA TRP A 16 -7.16 -10.42 10.35
C TRP A 16 -6.77 -8.98 10.70
N GLY A 17 -5.55 -8.58 10.33
CA GLY A 17 -5.11 -7.19 10.47
C GLY A 17 -6.01 -6.22 9.70
N HIS A 18 -6.56 -6.60 8.55
CA HIS A 18 -7.52 -5.77 7.81
C HIS A 18 -8.84 -5.58 8.57
N LEU A 19 -9.32 -6.61 9.28
CA LEU A 19 -10.51 -6.49 10.12
C LEU A 19 -10.25 -5.56 11.31
N TRP A 20 -9.13 -5.74 12.01
CA TRP A 20 -8.73 -4.89 13.13
C TRP A 20 -8.62 -3.42 12.73
N LYS A 21 -8.02 -3.13 11.56
CA LYS A 21 -7.96 -1.78 11.01
C LYS A 21 -9.35 -1.15 10.86
N ARG A 22 -10.35 -1.92 10.41
CA ARG A 22 -11.74 -1.44 10.27
C ARG A 22 -12.38 -1.13 11.62
N ILE A 23 -12.21 -2.00 12.61
CA ILE A 23 -12.73 -1.77 13.97
C ILE A 23 -12.15 -0.48 14.55
N ILE A 24 -10.83 -0.30 14.43
CA ILE A 24 -10.15 0.91 14.90
C ILE A 24 -10.67 2.16 14.18
N THR A 25 -10.88 2.11 12.86
CA THR A 25 -11.45 3.27 12.13
C THR A 25 -12.86 3.63 12.60
N LEU A 26 -13.69 2.66 12.99
CA LEU A 26 -15.01 2.93 13.55
C LEU A 26 -14.91 3.62 14.91
N VAL A 27 -13.98 3.20 15.75
CA VAL A 27 -13.71 3.87 17.04
C VAL A 27 -13.30 5.33 16.83
N PHE A 28 -12.44 5.61 15.85
CA PHE A 28 -12.07 6.99 15.51
C PHE A 28 -13.23 7.81 14.94
N ALA A 29 -14.11 7.19 14.14
CA ALA A 29 -15.33 7.86 13.66
C ALA A 29 -16.26 8.24 14.82
N ILE A 30 -16.44 7.36 15.80
CA ILE A 30 -17.21 7.65 17.02
C ILE A 30 -16.57 8.80 17.80
N TYR A 31 -15.24 8.83 17.96
CA TYR A 31 -14.57 9.97 18.60
C TYR A 31 -14.83 11.28 17.86
N GLY A 32 -14.84 11.29 16.53
CA GLY A 32 -15.21 12.48 15.75
C GLY A 32 -16.61 13.01 16.08
N ILE A 33 -17.60 12.11 16.21
CA ILE A 33 -18.97 12.47 16.63
C ILE A 33 -18.99 13.01 18.06
N LEU A 34 -18.28 12.35 18.99
CA LEU A 34 -18.20 12.77 20.38
C LEU A 34 -17.54 14.16 20.51
N PHE A 35 -16.53 14.46 19.71
CA PHE A 35 -15.91 15.78 19.69
C PHE A 35 -16.88 16.85 19.18
N LEU A 36 -17.67 16.54 18.16
CA LEU A 36 -18.72 17.44 17.69
C LEU A 36 -19.75 17.71 18.80
N VAL A 37 -20.24 16.67 19.48
CA VAL A 37 -21.19 16.80 20.59
C VAL A 37 -20.59 17.62 21.73
N TYR A 38 -19.33 17.37 22.09
CA TYR A 38 -18.61 18.14 23.10
C TYR A 38 -18.49 19.61 22.69
N ASN A 39 -18.15 19.88 21.43
CA ASN A 39 -18.02 21.24 20.92
C ASN A 39 -19.34 22.02 21.03
N THR A 40 -20.43 21.42 20.54
CA THR A 40 -21.74 22.07 20.48
C THR A 40 -22.36 22.28 21.85
N ASN A 41 -22.25 21.32 22.77
CA ASN A 41 -22.98 21.35 24.05
C ASN A 41 -22.16 21.87 25.23
N VAL A 42 -20.83 21.75 25.17
CA VAL A 42 -19.95 22.11 26.30
C VAL A 42 -19.01 23.24 25.89
N LEU A 43 -18.20 23.03 24.86
CA LEU A 43 -17.14 23.98 24.50
C LEU A 43 -17.69 25.34 24.07
N SER A 44 -18.81 25.35 23.35
CA SER A 44 -19.52 26.57 22.92
C SER A 44 -19.93 27.48 24.08
N VAL A 45 -20.20 26.92 25.26
CA VAL A 45 -20.62 27.65 26.46
C VAL A 45 -19.42 28.08 27.29
N ILE A 46 -18.46 27.17 27.52
CA ILE A 46 -17.31 27.43 28.41
C ILE A 46 -16.21 28.25 27.72
N ASN A 47 -16.05 28.13 26.40
CA ASN A 47 -15.06 28.84 25.62
C ASN A 47 -15.51 29.02 24.14
N PRO A 48 -16.36 30.02 23.87
CA PRO A 48 -16.92 30.24 22.53
C PRO A 48 -15.87 30.45 21.44
N GLU A 49 -14.76 31.13 21.76
CA GLU A 49 -13.67 31.38 20.82
C GLU A 49 -13.00 30.07 20.39
N LEU A 50 -12.70 29.19 21.35
CA LEU A 50 -12.09 27.89 21.06
C LEU A 50 -13.05 26.98 20.29
N SER A 51 -14.34 27.06 20.58
CA SER A 51 -15.39 26.37 19.81
C SER A 51 -15.45 26.84 18.36
N ALA A 52 -15.40 28.16 18.13
CA ALA A 52 -15.37 28.72 16.78
C ALA A 52 -14.12 28.28 16.00
N ARG A 53 -12.95 28.23 16.66
CA ARG A 53 -11.70 27.72 16.07
C ARG A 53 -11.79 26.24 15.68
N MET A 54 -12.34 25.40 16.55
CA MET A 54 -12.55 23.98 16.26
C MET A 54 -13.55 23.77 15.11
N ALA A 55 -14.58 24.61 15.00
CA ALA A 55 -15.53 24.56 13.89
C ALA A 55 -14.91 25.01 12.56
N ALA A 56 -14.00 25.99 12.60
CA ALA A 56 -13.27 26.46 11.42
C ALA A 56 -12.24 25.44 10.91
N ASP A 57 -11.58 24.73 11.83
CA ASP A 57 -10.62 23.66 11.51
C ASP A 57 -10.91 22.39 12.31
N PRO A 58 -11.69 21.45 11.73
CA PRO A 58 -12.02 20.19 12.37
C PRO A 58 -10.81 19.30 12.69
N GLU A 59 -9.64 19.52 12.06
CA GLU A 59 -8.43 18.74 12.34
C GLU A 59 -7.89 19.04 13.76
N LEU A 60 -8.27 20.19 14.35
CA LEU A 60 -7.91 20.56 15.72
C LEU A 60 -8.76 19.87 16.80
N ALA A 61 -9.87 19.24 16.42
CA ALA A 61 -10.88 18.69 17.33
C ALA A 61 -10.28 17.77 18.41
N TRP A 62 -9.40 16.86 18.00
CA TRP A 62 -8.75 15.92 18.91
C TRP A 62 -7.90 16.64 19.95
N GLY A 63 -7.00 17.53 19.50
CA GLY A 63 -6.07 18.22 20.38
C GLY A 63 -6.78 19.17 21.36
N ILE A 64 -7.77 19.92 20.87
CA ILE A 64 -8.58 20.82 21.70
C ILE A 64 -9.35 20.03 22.75
N THR A 65 -10.09 18.99 22.34
CA THR A 65 -10.95 18.22 23.24
C THR A 65 -10.13 17.50 24.31
N MET A 66 -9.04 16.83 23.91
CA MET A 66 -8.20 16.10 24.87
C MET A 66 -7.51 17.02 25.87
N LYS A 67 -7.10 18.23 25.46
CA LYS A 67 -6.52 19.21 26.37
C LYS A 67 -7.51 19.68 27.45
N GLN A 68 -8.79 19.76 27.12
CA GLN A 68 -9.83 20.20 28.06
C GLN A 68 -10.27 19.08 29.01
N ILE A 69 -10.27 17.82 28.55
CA ILE A 69 -10.81 16.69 29.30
C ILE A 69 -9.73 15.97 30.12
N LEU A 70 -8.50 15.84 29.61
CA LEU A 70 -7.47 15.01 30.26
C LEU A 70 -6.72 15.76 31.38
N PRO A 71 -6.47 15.11 32.53
CA PRO A 71 -5.54 15.61 33.54
C PRO A 71 -4.10 15.72 33.01
N PHE A 72 -3.29 16.58 33.64
CA PHE A 72 -1.94 16.93 33.18
C PHE A 72 -1.01 15.73 32.89
N GLY A 73 -1.06 14.66 33.68
CA GLY A 73 -0.25 13.46 33.45
C GLY A 73 -0.68 12.66 32.21
N PHE A 74 -1.99 12.46 32.03
CA PHE A 74 -2.54 11.74 30.88
C PHE A 74 -2.41 12.54 29.58
N LEU A 75 -2.48 13.87 29.66
CA LEU A 75 -2.20 14.74 28.53
C LEU A 75 -0.75 14.58 28.03
N GLY A 76 0.22 14.52 28.96
CA GLY A 76 1.61 14.25 28.63
C GLY A 76 1.80 12.88 27.97
N LEU A 77 1.15 11.84 28.50
CA LEU A 77 1.18 10.49 27.93
C LEU A 77 0.55 10.46 26.52
N LEU A 78 -0.55 11.17 26.31
CA LEU A 78 -1.19 11.30 25.02
C LEU A 78 -0.22 11.93 24.00
N ILE A 79 0.38 13.07 24.34
CA ILE A 79 1.34 13.76 23.48
C ILE A 79 2.53 12.84 23.14
N ALA A 80 3.09 12.15 24.14
CA ALA A 80 4.16 11.19 23.92
C ALA A 80 3.76 10.05 22.97
N SER A 81 2.54 9.52 23.10
CA SER A 81 2.02 8.47 22.21
C SER A 81 1.84 8.95 20.77
N PHE A 82 1.44 10.21 20.55
CA PHE A 82 1.35 10.82 19.22
C PHE A 82 2.72 10.95 18.58
N PHE A 83 3.72 11.43 19.33
CA PHE A 83 5.10 11.49 18.82
C PHE A 83 5.63 10.10 18.48
N ALA A 84 5.39 9.10 19.33
CA ALA A 84 5.81 7.73 19.05
C ALA A 84 5.18 7.17 17.77
N ALA A 85 3.87 7.38 17.57
CA ALA A 85 3.17 6.96 16.36
C ALA A 85 3.66 7.69 15.09
N ALA A 86 3.87 9.01 15.18
CA ALA A 86 4.39 9.82 14.09
C ALA A 86 5.82 9.41 13.71
N MET A 87 6.69 9.20 14.70
CA MET A 87 8.07 8.76 14.49
C MET A 87 8.15 7.37 13.87
N SER A 88 7.29 6.43 14.29
CA SER A 88 7.24 5.09 13.67
C SER A 88 6.88 5.14 12.19
N SER A 89 5.95 6.03 11.82
CA SER A 89 5.55 6.22 10.42
C SER A 89 6.69 6.89 9.62
N ALA A 90 7.27 7.96 10.16
CA ALA A 90 8.37 8.68 9.52
C ALA A 90 9.61 7.80 9.30
N ASP A 91 9.97 6.98 10.29
CA ASP A 91 11.04 5.98 10.20
C ASP A 91 10.77 4.97 9.08
N THR A 92 9.56 4.42 9.02
CA THR A 92 9.16 3.47 7.96
C THR A 92 9.28 4.09 6.56
N PHE A 93 8.83 5.34 6.38
CA PHE A 93 8.93 6.02 5.09
C PHE A 93 10.37 6.38 4.71
N ALA A 94 11.18 6.85 5.65
CA ALA A 94 12.57 7.22 5.41
C ALA A 94 13.44 5.99 5.08
N THR A 95 13.27 4.89 5.82
CA THR A 95 13.96 3.62 5.58
C THR A 95 13.53 2.99 4.25
N THR A 96 12.23 2.99 3.94
CA THR A 96 11.74 2.49 2.64
C THR A 96 12.24 3.35 1.47
N SER A 97 12.16 4.67 1.59
CA SER A 97 12.63 5.60 0.54
C SER A 97 14.13 5.44 0.28
N SER A 98 14.93 5.32 1.33
CA SER A 98 16.38 5.13 1.20
C SER A 98 16.76 3.79 0.62
N ALA A 99 16.10 2.69 1.02
CA ALA A 99 16.30 1.38 0.40
C ALA A 99 15.96 1.44 -1.10
N MET A 100 14.80 2.02 -1.45
CA MET A 100 14.39 2.13 -2.85
C MET A 100 15.36 2.98 -3.68
N PHE A 101 15.76 4.14 -3.19
CA PHE A 101 16.70 5.01 -3.91
C PHE A 101 18.09 4.37 -4.03
N VAL A 102 18.61 3.83 -2.93
CA VAL A 102 19.97 3.29 -2.92
C VAL A 102 20.08 2.02 -3.75
N ASP A 103 19.15 1.07 -3.60
CA ASP A 103 19.28 -0.22 -4.28
C ASP A 103 18.92 -0.14 -5.76
N PHE A 104 17.85 0.57 -6.12
CA PHE A 104 17.37 0.60 -7.51
C PHE A 104 18.02 1.68 -8.37
N PHE A 105 18.42 2.81 -7.78
CA PHE A 105 18.99 3.94 -8.52
C PHE A 105 20.48 4.12 -8.25
N TYR A 106 20.88 4.36 -7.01
CA TYR A 106 22.27 4.71 -6.70
C TYR A 106 23.26 3.57 -6.96
N ARG A 107 23.00 2.38 -6.41
CA ARG A 107 23.84 1.18 -6.57
C ARG A 107 23.86 0.67 -8.00
N ARG A 108 22.73 0.75 -8.71
CA ARG A 108 22.60 0.18 -10.05
C ARG A 108 23.08 1.11 -11.17
N ILE A 109 22.90 2.43 -11.03
CA ILE A 109 23.12 3.41 -12.10
C ILE A 109 24.31 4.32 -11.80
N LEU A 110 24.36 4.94 -10.61
CA LEU A 110 25.33 6.01 -10.31
C LEU A 110 26.68 5.49 -9.80
N ALA A 111 26.66 4.48 -8.92
CA ALA A 111 27.85 4.00 -8.23
C ALA A 111 27.82 2.47 -8.10
N PRO A 112 27.98 1.72 -9.21
CA PRO A 112 28.05 0.26 -9.17
C PRO A 112 29.34 -0.23 -8.49
N LYS A 113 29.27 -1.44 -7.90
CA LYS A 113 30.40 -2.16 -7.29
C LYS A 113 31.11 -1.42 -6.14
N LYS A 114 30.39 -0.64 -5.35
CA LYS A 114 30.91 -0.04 -4.10
C LYS A 114 30.75 -1.02 -2.94
N SER A 115 31.48 -0.77 -1.85
CA SER A 115 31.38 -1.58 -0.63
C SER A 115 30.02 -1.42 0.05
N LEU A 116 29.59 -2.44 0.80
CA LEU A 116 28.33 -2.39 1.56
C LEU A 116 28.29 -1.19 2.53
N LYS A 117 29.42 -0.87 3.19
CA LYS A 117 29.54 0.29 4.09
C LYS A 117 29.24 1.61 3.37
N HIS A 118 29.62 1.73 2.10
CA HIS A 118 29.31 2.89 1.28
C HIS A 118 27.80 3.02 1.07
N TYR A 119 27.14 1.94 0.61
CA TYR A 119 25.69 1.94 0.38
C TYR A 119 24.89 2.20 1.66
N LEU A 120 25.28 1.62 2.79
CA LEU A 120 24.65 1.89 4.09
C LEU A 120 24.78 3.36 4.50
N THR A 121 25.94 3.97 4.25
CA THR A 121 26.16 5.40 4.56
C THR A 121 25.31 6.29 3.64
N SER A 122 25.25 5.96 2.34
CA SER A 122 24.38 6.66 1.39
C SER A 122 22.89 6.53 1.76
N ALA A 123 22.45 5.35 2.23
CA ALA A 123 21.07 5.13 2.66
C ALA A 123 20.71 5.97 3.90
N ARG A 124 21.62 6.07 4.88
CA ARG A 124 21.46 6.94 6.05
C ARG A 124 21.40 8.42 5.66
N ALA A 125 22.28 8.87 4.76
CA ALA A 125 22.27 10.23 4.25
C ALA A 125 20.96 10.55 3.50
N TRP A 126 20.50 9.64 2.65
CA TRP A 126 19.22 9.77 1.95
C TRP A 126 18.03 9.77 2.91
N SER A 127 18.06 8.95 3.97
CA SER A 127 17.00 8.93 4.99
C SER A 127 16.84 10.30 5.63
N VAL A 128 17.94 10.92 6.09
CA VAL A 128 17.93 12.27 6.66
C VAL A 128 17.44 13.29 5.62
N PHE A 129 17.97 13.23 4.41
CA PHE A 129 17.57 14.13 3.32
C PHE A 129 16.08 14.02 2.99
N SER A 130 15.52 12.80 2.94
CA SER A 130 14.11 12.56 2.66
C SER A 130 13.19 13.15 3.74
N ILE A 131 13.60 13.08 5.02
CA ILE A 131 12.89 13.69 6.14
C ILE A 131 12.93 15.22 6.02
N LEU A 132 14.07 15.80 5.65
CA LEU A 132 14.19 17.25 5.44
C LEU A 132 13.30 17.74 4.28
N ILE A 133 13.24 17.00 3.18
CA ILE A 133 12.31 17.31 2.08
C ILE A 133 10.86 17.21 2.56
N ALA A 134 10.50 16.14 3.26
CA ALA A 134 9.15 15.98 3.81
C ALA A 134 8.78 17.11 4.79
N ALA A 135 9.73 17.56 5.61
CA ALA A 135 9.54 18.71 6.49
C ALA A 135 9.34 20.00 5.69
N ALA A 136 10.07 20.20 4.59
CA ALA A 136 9.90 21.37 3.73
C ALA A 136 8.56 21.38 2.98
N THR A 137 8.01 20.21 2.63
CA THR A 137 6.75 20.11 1.87
C THR A 137 5.51 20.40 2.72
N THR A 138 5.60 20.35 4.05
CA THR A 138 4.47 20.69 4.95
C THR A 138 3.97 22.12 4.79
N LYS A 139 4.79 23.05 4.29
CA LYS A 139 4.36 24.42 3.96
C LYS A 139 3.30 24.47 2.85
N TYR A 140 3.28 23.48 1.96
CA TYR A 140 2.42 23.48 0.77
C TYR A 140 1.15 22.67 0.95
N VAL A 141 1.14 21.65 1.82
CA VAL A 141 -0.02 20.80 2.07
C VAL A 141 -0.56 21.11 3.47
N THR A 142 -1.61 21.91 3.52
CA THR A 142 -2.11 22.51 4.78
C THR A 142 -3.18 21.69 5.48
N SER A 143 -3.77 20.70 4.81
CA SER A 143 -4.79 19.81 5.38
C SER A 143 -4.47 18.34 5.14
N ILE A 144 -4.75 17.50 6.14
CA ILE A 144 -4.67 16.04 6.05
C ILE A 144 -5.55 15.52 4.92
N SER A 145 -6.72 16.11 4.70
CA SER A 145 -7.62 15.70 3.61
C SER A 145 -6.98 15.91 2.23
N GLN A 146 -6.26 17.01 2.02
CA GLN A 146 -5.55 17.27 0.76
C GLN A 146 -4.44 16.23 0.56
N TYR A 147 -3.67 15.94 1.60
CA TYR A 147 -2.62 14.93 1.56
C TYR A 147 -3.17 13.55 1.15
N ILE A 148 -4.21 13.07 1.83
CA ILE A 148 -4.82 11.76 1.54
C ILE A 148 -5.31 11.70 0.10
N LYS A 149 -6.00 12.75 -0.38
CA LYS A 149 -6.50 12.83 -1.75
C LYS A 149 -5.38 12.80 -2.78
N LEU A 150 -4.29 13.54 -2.54
CA LEU A 150 -3.10 13.52 -3.38
C LEU A 150 -2.48 12.13 -3.44
N THR A 151 -2.28 11.49 -2.28
CA THR A 151 -1.71 10.14 -2.20
C THR A 151 -2.56 9.13 -2.96
N PHE A 152 -3.88 9.17 -2.81
CA PHE A 152 -4.78 8.26 -3.51
C PHE A 152 -4.80 8.50 -5.02
N ASN A 153 -4.76 9.76 -5.47
CA ASN A 153 -4.62 10.09 -6.88
C ASN A 153 -3.35 9.50 -7.49
N LEU A 154 -2.22 9.58 -6.78
CA LEU A 154 -0.95 9.04 -7.26
C LEU A 154 -0.90 7.51 -7.24
N LEU A 155 -1.53 6.86 -6.24
CA LEU A 155 -1.48 5.41 -6.08
C LEU A 155 -2.49 4.65 -6.95
N CYS A 156 -3.59 5.28 -7.38
CA CYS A 156 -4.71 4.59 -8.01
C CYS A 156 -4.33 3.83 -9.30
N PHE A 157 -3.41 4.36 -10.10
CA PHE A 157 -2.96 3.73 -11.35
C PHE A 157 -1.64 2.96 -11.22
N LEU A 158 -0.85 3.21 -10.17
CA LEU A 158 0.47 2.59 -10.01
C LEU A 158 0.38 1.09 -9.69
N GLY A 159 -0.69 0.66 -9.00
CA GLY A 159 -0.87 -0.75 -8.63
C GLY A 159 -1.30 -1.66 -9.79
N ILE A 160 -1.88 -1.11 -10.86
CA ILE A 160 -2.50 -1.90 -11.93
C ILE A 160 -1.51 -2.89 -12.57
N PRO A 161 -0.30 -2.47 -13.02
CA PRO A 161 0.63 -3.40 -13.66
C PRO A 161 1.10 -4.52 -12.71
N ILE A 162 1.17 -4.26 -11.40
CA ILE A 162 1.59 -5.26 -10.40
C ILE A 162 0.54 -6.38 -10.32
N TYR A 163 -0.74 -6.02 -10.20
CA TYR A 163 -1.81 -7.03 -10.16
C TYR A 163 -1.91 -7.81 -11.46
N PHE A 164 -1.76 -7.14 -12.60
CA PHE A 164 -1.73 -7.82 -13.90
C PHE A 164 -0.54 -8.75 -14.04
N ALA A 165 0.65 -8.37 -13.57
CA ALA A 165 1.84 -9.22 -13.61
C ALA A 165 1.69 -10.49 -12.75
N VAL A 166 0.98 -10.40 -11.63
CA VAL A 166 0.70 -11.53 -10.73
C VAL A 166 -0.41 -12.43 -11.26
N ILE A 167 -1.47 -11.85 -11.85
CA ILE A 167 -2.69 -12.59 -12.22
C ILE A 167 -2.65 -13.09 -13.67
N TRP A 168 -2.04 -12.32 -14.59
CA TRP A 168 -2.10 -12.58 -16.01
C TRP A 168 -0.71 -12.74 -16.62
N ARG A 169 -0.35 -13.98 -16.97
CA ARG A 169 0.95 -14.37 -17.55
C ARG A 169 1.33 -13.60 -18.81
N ARG A 170 0.33 -13.08 -19.54
CA ARG A 170 0.55 -12.33 -20.79
C ARG A 170 0.99 -10.89 -20.54
N ALA A 171 0.81 -10.36 -19.32
CA ALA A 171 1.19 -9.00 -18.95
C ALA A 171 2.65 -8.73 -19.35
N ASN A 172 2.87 -7.64 -20.07
CA ASN A 172 4.17 -7.31 -20.66
C ASN A 172 4.57 -5.86 -20.38
N ARG A 173 5.83 -5.51 -20.70
CA ARG A 173 6.34 -4.15 -20.48
C ARG A 173 5.57 -3.08 -21.23
N LEU A 174 5.07 -3.37 -22.44
CA LEU A 174 4.30 -2.38 -23.21
C LEU A 174 2.98 -2.03 -22.50
N GLY A 175 2.26 -3.05 -22.01
CA GLY A 175 1.07 -2.87 -21.17
C GLY A 175 1.36 -1.98 -19.96
N MET A 176 2.44 -2.28 -19.22
CA MET A 176 2.85 -1.49 -18.07
C MET A 176 3.12 -0.02 -18.44
N TRP A 177 3.90 0.23 -19.50
CA TRP A 177 4.22 1.60 -19.94
C TRP A 177 2.98 2.36 -20.43
N LEU A 178 2.08 1.72 -21.18
CA LEU A 178 0.83 2.34 -21.61
C LEU A 178 -0.10 2.61 -20.42
N SER A 179 -0.17 1.71 -19.44
CA SER A 179 -0.91 1.91 -18.19
C SER A 179 -0.44 3.16 -17.46
N PHE A 180 0.87 3.32 -17.26
CA PHE A 180 1.42 4.51 -16.60
C PHE A 180 1.22 5.77 -17.43
N THR A 181 1.52 5.72 -18.72
CA THR A 181 1.38 6.88 -19.61
C THR A 181 -0.07 7.37 -19.63
N PHE A 182 -1.04 6.47 -19.79
CA PHE A 182 -2.46 6.82 -19.81
C PHE A 182 -2.96 7.31 -18.45
N GLY A 183 -2.60 6.63 -17.36
CA GLY A 183 -2.97 7.04 -16.00
C GLY A 183 -2.44 8.42 -15.62
N ILE A 184 -1.15 8.68 -15.89
CA ILE A 184 -0.50 9.98 -15.65
C ILE A 184 -1.11 11.07 -16.54
N SER A 185 -1.32 10.77 -17.83
CA SER A 185 -1.87 11.76 -18.77
C SER A 185 -3.31 12.14 -18.40
N ALA A 186 -4.11 11.17 -17.97
CA ALA A 186 -5.46 11.40 -17.46
C ALA A 186 -5.44 12.28 -16.20
N TYR A 187 -4.55 11.96 -15.25
CA TYR A 187 -4.40 12.71 -14.01
C TYR A 187 -4.03 14.17 -14.30
N LEU A 188 -3.01 14.37 -15.13
CA LEU A 188 -2.53 15.69 -15.54
C LEU A 188 -3.61 16.47 -16.30
N THR A 189 -4.36 15.80 -17.17
CA THR A 189 -5.46 16.45 -17.92
C THR A 189 -6.56 16.91 -16.98
N VAL A 190 -6.99 16.07 -16.02
CA VAL A 190 -8.02 16.43 -15.06
C VAL A 190 -7.55 17.58 -14.17
N ILE A 191 -6.35 17.48 -13.58
CA ILE A 191 -5.86 18.51 -12.66
C ILE A 191 -5.66 19.85 -13.38
N VAL A 192 -5.09 19.86 -14.58
CA VAL A 192 -4.91 21.10 -15.38
C VAL A 192 -6.27 21.68 -15.77
N THR A 193 -7.22 20.84 -16.19
CA THR A 193 -8.58 21.32 -16.53
C THR A 193 -9.26 21.98 -15.35
N VAL A 194 -9.13 21.40 -14.15
CA VAL A 194 -9.68 21.98 -12.91
C VAL A 194 -8.96 23.28 -12.54
N MET A 195 -7.63 23.30 -12.61
CA MET A 195 -6.84 24.51 -12.39
C MET A 195 -7.26 25.65 -13.32
N THR A 196 -7.41 25.39 -14.63
CA THR A 196 -7.80 26.41 -15.61
C THR A 196 -9.26 26.84 -15.48
N LYS A 197 -10.19 25.93 -15.19
CA LYS A 197 -11.62 26.27 -15.09
C LYS A 197 -11.98 27.01 -13.80
N GLN A 198 -11.23 26.77 -12.73
CA GLN A 198 -11.52 27.33 -11.40
C GLN A 198 -10.49 28.38 -10.96
N ASP A 199 -9.49 28.68 -11.80
CA ASP A 199 -8.38 29.60 -11.50
C ASP A 199 -7.67 29.28 -10.17
N LEU A 200 -7.38 27.99 -9.98
CA LEU A 200 -6.81 27.45 -8.74
C LEU A 200 -5.33 27.08 -8.90
N GLY A 201 -4.58 27.25 -7.81
CA GLY A 201 -3.24 26.65 -7.69
C GLY A 201 -3.31 25.12 -7.65
N PHE A 202 -2.18 24.45 -7.93
CA PHE A 202 -2.11 22.98 -7.97
C PHE A 202 -2.67 22.31 -6.69
N VAL A 203 -2.27 22.80 -5.51
CA VAL A 203 -2.69 22.21 -4.22
C VAL A 203 -4.19 22.35 -4.01
N GLU A 204 -4.76 23.51 -4.32
CA GLU A 204 -6.18 23.80 -4.15
C GLU A 204 -7.02 22.98 -5.12
N ALA A 205 -6.52 22.75 -6.34
CA ALA A 205 -7.17 21.93 -7.35
C ALA A 205 -7.27 20.43 -6.98
N ILE A 206 -6.43 19.92 -6.07
CA ILE A 206 -6.44 18.49 -5.66
C ILE A 206 -7.82 18.08 -5.11
N LYS A 207 -8.44 18.93 -4.29
CA LYS A 207 -9.70 18.62 -3.61
C LYS A 207 -10.87 18.46 -4.59
N PRO A 208 -11.16 19.42 -5.48
CA PRO A 208 -12.22 19.30 -6.49
C PRO A 208 -11.87 18.31 -7.62
N ALA A 209 -10.58 18.12 -7.94
CA ALA A 209 -10.18 17.16 -8.97
C ALA A 209 -10.21 15.69 -8.49
N PHE A 210 -10.28 15.44 -7.19
CA PHE A 210 -10.07 14.11 -6.61
C PHE A 210 -10.88 12.99 -7.26
N GLU A 211 -12.20 13.10 -7.27
CA GLU A 211 -13.07 12.06 -7.82
C GLU A 211 -12.81 11.80 -9.32
N PRO A 212 -12.88 12.81 -10.21
CA PRO A 212 -12.63 12.58 -11.62
C PRO A 212 -11.18 12.12 -11.89
N ALA A 213 -10.21 12.58 -11.11
CA ALA A 213 -8.81 12.19 -11.26
C ALA A 213 -8.62 10.70 -10.96
N VAL A 214 -9.15 10.20 -9.83
CA VAL A 214 -9.06 8.78 -9.49
C VAL A 214 -9.71 7.90 -10.56
N PHE A 215 -10.96 8.20 -10.95
CA PHE A 215 -11.70 7.34 -11.86
C PHE A 215 -11.16 7.37 -13.29
N TRP A 216 -10.85 8.55 -13.84
CA TRP A 216 -10.30 8.63 -15.19
C TRP A 216 -8.90 8.05 -15.28
N SER A 217 -8.02 8.33 -14.30
CA SER A 217 -6.67 7.75 -14.31
C SER A 217 -6.68 6.25 -14.16
N THR A 218 -7.52 5.70 -13.27
CA THR A 218 -7.63 4.25 -13.11
C THR A 218 -8.20 3.60 -14.37
N GLY A 219 -9.29 4.15 -14.92
CA GLY A 219 -9.95 3.61 -16.11
C GLY A 219 -9.04 3.62 -17.35
N LEU A 220 -8.37 4.75 -17.61
CA LEU A 220 -7.45 4.86 -18.75
C LEU A 220 -6.18 4.03 -18.54
N ALA A 221 -5.68 3.90 -17.31
CA ALA A 221 -4.58 3.01 -17.00
C ALA A 221 -4.93 1.53 -17.23
N LEU A 222 -6.13 1.10 -16.84
CA LEU A 222 -6.62 -0.27 -17.11
C LEU A 222 -6.73 -0.54 -18.62
N ILE A 223 -7.26 0.42 -19.38
CA ILE A 223 -7.32 0.34 -20.84
C ILE A 223 -5.91 0.25 -21.43
N GLY A 224 -4.99 1.11 -20.98
CA GLY A 224 -3.60 1.10 -21.40
C GLY A 224 -2.92 -0.24 -21.12
N MET A 225 -3.13 -0.80 -19.92
CA MET A 225 -2.62 -2.11 -19.53
C MET A 225 -3.15 -3.21 -20.44
N PHE A 226 -4.46 -3.24 -20.67
CA PHE A 226 -5.12 -4.26 -21.47
C PHE A 226 -4.69 -4.19 -22.94
N VAL A 227 -4.77 -3.01 -23.55
CA VAL A 227 -4.39 -2.77 -24.95
C VAL A 227 -2.91 -3.05 -25.17
N GLY A 228 -2.03 -2.54 -24.31
CA GLY A 228 -0.59 -2.77 -24.43
C GLY A 228 -0.20 -4.23 -24.21
N THR A 229 -0.92 -4.95 -23.36
CA THR A 229 -0.72 -6.40 -23.18
C THR A 229 -1.10 -7.19 -24.43
N LEU A 230 -2.16 -6.78 -25.13
CA LEU A 230 -2.61 -7.45 -26.36
C LEU A 230 -1.71 -7.15 -27.57
N LEU A 231 -1.29 -5.89 -27.72
CA LEU A 231 -0.46 -5.42 -28.85
C LEU A 231 1.04 -5.67 -28.64
N GLY A 232 1.48 -5.73 -27.38
CA GLY A 232 2.88 -5.86 -27.03
C GLY A 232 3.45 -7.24 -27.31
N LYS A 233 4.77 -7.30 -27.51
CA LYS A 233 5.52 -8.55 -27.59
C LYS A 233 5.40 -9.29 -26.25
N ARG A 234 5.25 -10.61 -26.31
CA ARG A 234 5.28 -11.46 -25.13
C ARG A 234 6.66 -11.36 -24.48
N GLU A 235 6.69 -11.30 -23.16
CA GLU A 235 7.94 -11.41 -22.41
C GLU A 235 8.53 -12.82 -22.56
N ASP A 236 9.82 -12.92 -22.31
CA ASP A 236 10.56 -14.17 -22.26
C ASP A 236 9.88 -15.16 -21.30
N GLU A 237 9.43 -16.30 -21.84
CA GLU A 237 8.65 -17.28 -21.08
C GLU A 237 9.41 -17.79 -19.86
N ASP A 238 10.74 -17.95 -19.95
CA ASP A 238 11.54 -18.46 -18.84
C ASP A 238 11.62 -17.46 -17.70
N LYS A 239 11.65 -16.16 -18.00
CA LYS A 239 11.62 -15.10 -16.97
C LYS A 239 10.27 -15.03 -16.29
N VAL A 240 9.19 -15.17 -17.05
CA VAL A 240 7.83 -15.17 -16.52
C VAL A 240 7.61 -16.41 -15.65
N LYS A 241 8.01 -17.61 -16.11
CA LYS A 241 7.93 -18.84 -15.32
C LYS A 241 8.77 -18.73 -14.04
N ARG A 242 10.01 -18.24 -14.13
CA ARG A 242 10.86 -17.99 -12.95
C ARG A 242 10.17 -17.08 -11.92
N PHE A 243 9.54 -16.00 -12.37
CA PHE A 243 8.79 -15.10 -11.48
C PHE A 243 7.65 -15.82 -10.76
N HIS A 244 6.85 -16.62 -11.48
CA HIS A 244 5.74 -17.35 -10.88
C HIS A 244 6.21 -18.48 -9.97
N VAL A 245 7.28 -19.21 -10.30
CA VAL A 245 7.86 -20.25 -9.43
C VAL A 245 8.32 -19.63 -8.10
N ILE A 246 8.97 -18.46 -8.13
CA ILE A 246 9.36 -17.75 -6.90
C ILE A 246 8.13 -17.35 -6.09
N LEU A 247 7.13 -16.75 -6.75
CA LEU A 247 5.90 -16.30 -6.09
C LEU A 247 5.10 -17.44 -5.47
N ASN A 248 5.11 -18.59 -6.13
CA ASN A 248 4.36 -19.79 -5.79
C ASN A 248 5.08 -20.71 -4.79
N THR A 249 6.35 -20.45 -4.50
CA THR A 249 7.11 -21.27 -3.55
C THR A 249 6.61 -20.97 -2.14
N PRO A 250 6.05 -21.96 -1.42
CA PRO A 250 5.60 -21.75 -0.05
C PRO A 250 6.77 -21.47 0.89
N VAL A 251 6.50 -20.70 1.95
CA VAL A 251 7.47 -20.45 3.03
C VAL A 251 7.94 -21.78 3.65
N GLY A 252 9.26 -21.99 3.70
CA GLY A 252 9.90 -23.22 4.17
C GLY A 252 10.19 -24.25 3.07
N ALA A 253 9.78 -24.00 1.82
CA ALA A 253 10.06 -24.86 0.68
C ALA A 253 11.12 -24.27 -0.27
N GLU A 254 11.92 -23.31 0.19
CA GLU A 254 12.90 -22.56 -0.62
C GLU A 254 13.98 -23.46 -1.24
N GLN A 255 14.19 -24.67 -0.70
CA GLN A 255 15.07 -25.66 -1.30
C GLN A 255 14.71 -25.95 -2.76
N ARG A 256 13.42 -25.89 -3.15
CA ARG A 256 13.00 -26.07 -4.55
C ARG A 256 13.61 -25.00 -5.49
N LEU A 257 13.81 -23.79 -4.97
CA LEU A 257 14.41 -22.68 -5.70
C LEU A 257 15.93 -22.87 -5.82
N VAL A 258 16.59 -23.28 -4.73
CA VAL A 258 18.02 -23.64 -4.71
C VAL A 258 18.30 -24.69 -5.78
N ASP A 259 17.47 -25.72 -5.78
CA ASP A 259 17.49 -26.85 -6.68
C ASP A 259 17.32 -26.46 -8.16
N ALA A 260 16.53 -25.43 -8.45
CA ALA A 260 16.37 -24.85 -9.78
C ALA A 260 17.49 -23.86 -10.15
N GLY A 261 18.45 -23.63 -9.26
CA GLY A 261 19.54 -22.69 -9.43
C GLY A 261 19.13 -21.22 -9.27
N ILE A 262 17.94 -20.96 -8.75
CA ILE A 262 17.44 -19.61 -8.47
C ILE A 262 18.10 -19.09 -7.19
N ARG A 263 18.66 -17.87 -7.25
CA ARG A 263 19.30 -17.22 -6.12
C ARG A 263 18.60 -15.92 -5.78
N LEU A 264 18.15 -15.79 -4.54
CA LEU A 264 17.54 -14.57 -4.01
C LEU A 264 18.38 -14.03 -2.84
N PRO A 265 18.46 -12.71 -2.64
CA PRO A 265 19.19 -12.13 -1.50
C PRO A 265 18.76 -12.73 -0.15
N ALA A 266 17.45 -12.92 0.05
CA ALA A 266 16.92 -13.50 1.29
C ALA A 266 17.38 -14.95 1.53
N MET A 267 17.70 -15.70 0.47
CA MET A 267 18.22 -17.07 0.60
C MET A 267 19.70 -17.09 0.98
N VAL A 268 20.47 -16.09 0.53
CA VAL A 268 21.86 -15.87 0.97
C VAL A 268 21.89 -15.50 2.45
N ASP A 269 21.02 -14.57 2.87
CA ASP A 269 20.90 -14.15 4.26
C ASP A 269 20.47 -15.31 5.20
N ALA A 270 19.66 -16.24 4.67
CA ALA A 270 19.24 -17.45 5.39
C ALA A 270 20.30 -18.57 5.39
N GLY A 271 21.44 -18.39 4.69
CA GLY A 271 22.49 -19.40 4.58
C GLY A 271 22.13 -20.61 3.71
N LEU A 272 21.11 -20.49 2.84
CA LEU A 272 20.66 -21.57 1.94
C LEU A 272 21.51 -21.67 0.67
N VAL A 273 22.10 -20.54 0.24
CA VAL A 273 22.98 -20.45 -0.94
C VAL A 273 24.13 -19.48 -0.68
N GLU A 274 25.28 -19.76 -1.27
CA GLU A 274 26.42 -18.84 -1.24
C GLU A 274 26.18 -17.61 -2.14
N GLU A 275 26.84 -16.50 -1.81
CA GLU A 275 26.81 -15.29 -2.62
C GLU A 275 27.48 -15.53 -3.98
N GLY A 276 26.80 -15.22 -5.08
CA GLY A 276 27.35 -15.37 -6.43
C GLY A 276 26.29 -15.24 -7.53
N GLU A 277 26.71 -15.35 -8.79
CA GLU A 277 25.81 -15.26 -9.94
C GLU A 277 24.79 -16.40 -9.98
N GLU A 278 23.58 -16.07 -10.42
CA GLU A 278 22.51 -17.04 -10.59
C GLU A 278 22.78 -17.92 -11.81
N GLN A 279 22.78 -19.25 -11.62
CA GLN A 279 22.92 -20.24 -12.68
C GLN A 279 21.62 -21.03 -12.79
N LEU A 280 20.70 -20.54 -13.62
CA LEU A 280 19.36 -21.09 -13.74
C LEU A 280 19.37 -22.45 -14.45
N ASN A 281 18.87 -23.49 -13.78
CA ASN A 281 18.52 -24.75 -14.42
C ASN A 281 17.13 -24.62 -15.04
N VAL A 282 17.09 -24.27 -16.33
CA VAL A 282 15.85 -23.98 -17.06
C VAL A 282 14.91 -25.18 -17.10
N GLU A 283 15.42 -26.40 -17.26
CA GLU A 283 14.60 -27.62 -17.30
C GLU A 283 13.91 -27.86 -15.96
N LYS A 284 14.66 -27.76 -14.86
CA LYS A 284 14.10 -27.96 -13.52
C LYS A 284 13.13 -26.84 -13.12
N MET A 285 13.44 -25.60 -13.48
CA MET A 285 12.52 -24.46 -13.27
C MET A 285 11.20 -24.65 -14.04
N ARG A 286 11.27 -25.08 -15.31
CA ARG A 286 10.07 -25.37 -16.11
C ARG A 286 9.26 -26.51 -15.50
N ALA A 287 9.92 -27.59 -15.05
CA ALA A 287 9.25 -28.70 -14.39
C ALA A 287 8.50 -28.26 -13.11
N LEU A 288 9.11 -27.41 -12.27
CA LEU A 288 8.44 -26.83 -11.10
C LEU A 288 7.24 -25.96 -11.49
N TYR A 289 7.37 -25.14 -12.53
CA TYR A 289 6.26 -24.33 -13.02
C TYR A 289 5.11 -25.18 -13.57
N ASP A 290 5.43 -26.26 -14.29
CA ASP A 290 4.44 -27.15 -14.87
C ASP A 290 3.72 -27.97 -13.77
N GLU A 291 4.43 -28.33 -12.68
CA GLU A 291 3.82 -28.86 -11.45
C GLU A 291 2.86 -27.85 -10.82
N ASP A 292 3.31 -26.61 -10.62
CA ASP A 292 2.48 -25.55 -10.04
C ASP A 292 1.25 -25.22 -10.90
N SER A 293 1.37 -25.31 -12.22
CA SER A 293 0.29 -25.00 -13.17
C SER A 293 -0.90 -25.94 -13.06
N LYS A 294 -0.72 -27.16 -12.52
CA LYS A 294 -1.81 -28.13 -12.28
C LYS A 294 -2.85 -27.66 -11.28
N ASP A 295 -2.46 -26.72 -10.42
CA ASP A 295 -3.36 -26.16 -9.42
C ASP A 295 -4.13 -24.93 -9.91
N LYS A 296 -3.95 -24.50 -11.17
CA LYS A 296 -4.67 -23.35 -11.72
C LYS A 296 -6.18 -23.60 -11.78
N PHE A 297 -6.95 -22.58 -11.41
CA PHE A 297 -8.43 -22.60 -11.47
C PHE A 297 -8.98 -22.81 -12.88
N PHE A 298 -8.30 -22.24 -13.88
CA PHE A 298 -8.78 -22.20 -15.27
C PHE A 298 -8.08 -23.23 -16.17
N GLY A 299 -7.39 -24.22 -15.58
CA GLY A 299 -6.60 -25.22 -16.30
C GLY A 299 -5.12 -24.85 -16.44
N GLU A 300 -4.31 -25.87 -16.71
CA GLU A 300 -2.83 -25.80 -16.76
C GLU A 300 -2.32 -24.78 -17.79
N ASP A 301 -2.93 -24.76 -18.97
CA ASP A 301 -2.57 -23.88 -20.10
C ASP A 301 -3.14 -22.46 -19.98
N SER A 302 -3.94 -22.17 -18.95
CA SER A 302 -4.51 -20.85 -18.77
C SER A 302 -3.43 -19.80 -18.59
N HIS A 303 -3.66 -18.64 -19.21
CA HIS A 303 -2.87 -17.44 -18.99
C HIS A 303 -3.18 -16.78 -17.64
N ILE A 304 -4.26 -17.19 -16.95
CA ILE A 304 -4.63 -16.69 -15.64
C ILE A 304 -3.97 -17.56 -14.56
N GLU A 305 -3.16 -16.94 -13.71
CA GLU A 305 -2.27 -17.58 -12.73
C GLU A 305 -2.94 -17.74 -11.35
N LEU A 306 -4.27 -17.68 -11.30
CA LEU A 306 -5.03 -17.94 -10.07
C LEU A 306 -5.05 -19.44 -9.78
N ARG A 307 -4.66 -19.82 -8.56
CA ARG A 307 -4.43 -21.21 -8.15
C ARG A 307 -5.24 -21.64 -6.93
N HIS A 308 -5.45 -22.95 -6.83
CA HIS A 308 -5.94 -23.65 -5.65
C HIS A 308 -4.78 -24.04 -4.73
N GLU A 309 -4.85 -23.64 -3.47
CA GLU A 309 -3.89 -24.09 -2.45
C GLU A 309 -4.29 -25.46 -1.87
N ARG A 310 -4.08 -26.54 -2.64
CA ARG A 310 -4.46 -27.91 -2.22
C ARG A 310 -3.71 -28.40 -0.98
N THR A 311 -2.49 -27.93 -0.79
CA THR A 311 -1.63 -28.27 0.35
C THR A 311 -2.05 -27.56 1.63
N LEU A 312 -2.93 -26.54 1.55
CA LEU A 312 -3.35 -25.71 2.67
C LEU A 312 -4.86 -25.88 2.96
N PRO A 313 -5.29 -26.98 3.61
CA PRO A 313 -6.71 -27.27 3.83
C PRO A 313 -7.43 -26.21 4.69
N TRP A 314 -6.68 -25.43 5.47
CA TRP A 314 -7.19 -24.36 6.31
C TRP A 314 -7.43 -23.04 5.55
N TYR A 315 -6.89 -22.87 4.34
CA TYR A 315 -6.91 -21.60 3.61
C TYR A 315 -8.33 -21.14 3.30
N TRP A 316 -9.13 -21.95 2.60
CA TRP A 316 -10.51 -21.59 2.21
C TRP A 316 -11.44 -21.37 3.42
N PRO A 317 -11.48 -22.27 4.43
CA PRO A 317 -12.23 -22.01 5.64
C PRO A 317 -11.80 -20.70 6.33
N GLY A 318 -10.51 -20.41 6.38
CA GLY A 318 -9.97 -19.17 6.93
C GLY A 318 -10.39 -17.93 6.13
N PHE A 319 -10.25 -17.98 4.82
CA PHE A 319 -10.67 -16.93 3.89
C PHE A 319 -12.15 -16.58 4.07
N PHE A 320 -13.04 -17.58 4.02
CA PHE A 320 -14.48 -17.35 4.19
C PHE A 320 -14.84 -16.84 5.59
N ARG A 321 -14.13 -17.27 6.66
CA ARG A 321 -14.32 -16.71 8.00
C ARG A 321 -13.95 -15.23 8.08
N ILE A 322 -12.82 -14.83 7.50
CA ILE A 322 -12.38 -13.43 7.49
C ILE A 322 -13.34 -12.57 6.66
N VAL A 323 -13.70 -13.04 5.46
CA VAL A 323 -14.65 -12.36 4.57
C VAL A 323 -16.02 -12.21 5.25
N GLY A 324 -16.53 -13.29 5.82
CA GLY A 324 -17.78 -13.29 6.59
C GLY A 324 -17.73 -12.31 7.77
N ALA A 325 -16.64 -12.28 8.53
CA ALA A 325 -16.43 -11.31 9.61
C ALA A 325 -16.42 -9.86 9.11
N CYS A 326 -15.80 -9.60 7.95
CA CYS A 326 -15.81 -8.26 7.33
C CYS A 326 -17.22 -7.83 6.92
N PHE A 327 -17.99 -8.71 6.28
CA PHE A 327 -19.38 -8.41 5.91
C PHE A 327 -20.29 -8.25 7.12
N ALA A 328 -20.14 -9.12 8.13
CA ALA A 328 -20.87 -9.01 9.39
C ALA A 328 -20.57 -7.68 10.09
N LEU A 329 -19.32 -7.23 10.10
CA LEU A 329 -18.96 -5.92 10.66
C LEU A 329 -19.66 -4.77 9.91
N ILE A 330 -19.70 -4.80 8.58
CA ILE A 330 -20.41 -3.78 7.78
C ILE A 330 -21.91 -3.78 8.11
N ALA A 331 -22.54 -4.96 8.07
CA ALA A 331 -23.96 -5.09 8.36
C ALA A 331 -24.30 -4.64 9.78
N LEU A 332 -23.51 -5.07 10.78
CA LEU A 332 -23.67 -4.67 12.17
C LEU A 332 -23.52 -3.15 12.33
N THR A 333 -22.48 -2.56 11.73
CA THR A 333 -22.27 -1.11 11.79
C THR A 333 -23.46 -0.37 11.18
N TRP A 334 -23.99 -0.83 10.06
CA TRP A 334 -25.16 -0.24 9.42
C TRP A 334 -26.42 -0.35 10.29
N VAL A 335 -26.69 -1.54 10.86
CA VAL A 335 -27.84 -1.77 11.75
C VAL A 335 -27.74 -0.90 13.01
N VAL A 336 -26.58 -0.89 13.67
CA VAL A 336 -26.35 -0.08 14.87
C VAL A 336 -26.52 1.41 14.57
N THR A 337 -25.98 1.88 13.44
CA THR A 337 -26.13 3.29 13.02
C THR A 337 -27.61 3.62 12.75
N LYS A 338 -28.35 2.75 12.07
CA LYS A 338 -29.79 2.94 11.83
C LYS A 338 -30.59 2.95 13.13
N ALA A 339 -30.31 2.02 14.03
CA ALA A 339 -30.94 1.96 15.34
C ALA A 339 -30.68 3.26 16.11
N LEU A 340 -29.43 3.68 16.26
CA LEU A 340 -29.04 4.83 17.09
C LEU A 340 -29.45 6.20 16.54
N PHE A 341 -29.51 6.39 15.22
CA PHE A 341 -29.65 7.73 14.61
C PHE A 341 -30.89 7.93 13.73
N VAL A 342 -31.64 6.87 13.40
CA VAL A 342 -32.78 6.97 12.48
C VAL A 342 -34.07 6.42 13.08
N TRP A 343 -33.97 5.38 13.91
CA TRP A 343 -35.15 4.72 14.50
C TRP A 343 -35.47 5.18 15.93
N PHE A 344 -34.53 5.86 16.59
CA PHE A 344 -34.75 6.68 17.78
C PHE A 344 -34.46 8.13 17.41
#